data_AF-A0A3R9ZU12-F1
#
_entry.id   AF-A0A3R9ZU12-F1
#
_cell.length_a   1.000
_cell.length_b   1.000
_cell.length_c   1.000
_cell.angle_alpha   90.00
_cell.angle_beta   90.00
_cell.angle_gamma   90.00
#
_symmetry.space_group_name_H-M   'P 1'
#
loop_
_entity.id
_entity.type
_entity.pdbx_description
1 polymer ?
#
loop_
_entity_poly.entity_id
_entity_poly.type
_entity_poly.pdbx_seq_one_letter_code
_entity_poly.pdbx_strand_id
1 'polypeptide(L)'
;MQTTMQLFERALSHHKQAEWARLLNLTEAALSQAKKRGRLSPTMAGSIATQLGENPTQWIAIAAIEAEPDSPAKKALVRALNIAKL
;
A
#
# COMPACT_ATOMS: atom_id res chain seq x y z
N MET A 1 0.82 -6.27 11.69
CA MET A 1 1.13 -5.10 10.86
C MET A 1 0.07 -5.06 9.77
N GLN A 2 -0.52 -3.89 9.50
CA GLN A 2 -1.42 -3.75 8.35
C GLN A 2 -0.64 -4.00 7.05
N THR A 3 -1.30 -4.48 6.00
CA THR A 3 -0.66 -4.74 4.70
C THR A 3 -1.21 -3.86 3.59
N THR A 4 -0.40 -3.58 2.57
CA THR A 4 -0.87 -2.77 1.43
C THR A 4 -1.99 -3.44 0.65
N MET A 5 -2.08 -4.78 0.70
CA MET A 5 -3.21 -5.50 0.11
C MET A 5 -4.50 -5.30 0.90
N GLN A 6 -4.43 -5.20 2.23
CA GLN A 6 -5.59 -4.81 3.04
C GLN A 6 -6.06 -3.38 2.71
N LEU A 7 -5.12 -2.44 2.52
CA LEU A 7 -5.45 -1.10 2.02
C LEU A 7 -6.14 -1.18 0.66
N PHE A 8 -5.63 -2.00 -0.26
CA PHE A 8 -6.20 -2.12 -1.59
C PHE A 8 -7.59 -2.76 -1.58
N GLU A 9 -7.81 -3.79 -0.76
CA GLU A 9 -9.12 -4.40 -0.56
C GLU A 9 -10.13 -3.40 0.00
N ARG A 10 -9.74 -2.58 0.97
CA ARG A 10 -10.58 -1.47 1.45
C ARG A 10 -10.86 -0.47 0.34
N ALA A 11 -9.87 -0.06 -0.44
CA ALA A 11 -10.09 0.83 -1.57
C ALA A 11 -11.15 0.26 -2.54
N LEU A 12 -11.08 -1.04 -2.84
CA LEU A 12 -12.03 -1.73 -3.72
C LEU A 12 -13.46 -1.81 -3.18
N SER A 13 -13.70 -1.54 -1.89
CA SER A 13 -15.07 -1.42 -1.35
C SER A 13 -15.71 -0.07 -1.68
N HIS A 14 -14.92 0.98 -1.96
CA HIS A 14 -15.40 2.32 -2.32
C HIS A 14 -15.58 2.48 -3.84
N HIS A 15 -14.62 2.00 -4.63
CA HIS A 15 -14.65 2.10 -6.09
C HIS A 15 -14.13 0.83 -6.76
N LYS A 16 -14.61 0.56 -7.98
CA LYS A 16 -14.07 -0.52 -8.83
C LYS A 16 -12.62 -0.21 -9.22
N GLN A 17 -11.85 -1.26 -9.55
CA GLN A 17 -10.45 -1.12 -9.94
C GLN A 17 -10.23 -0.15 -11.12
N ALA A 18 -11.12 -0.16 -12.12
CA ALA A 18 -11.06 0.77 -13.26
C ALA A 18 -11.18 2.24 -12.83
N GLU A 19 -12.06 2.51 -11.87
CA GLU A 19 -12.25 3.87 -11.35
C GLU A 19 -11.04 4.30 -10.52
N TRP A 20 -10.45 3.40 -9.72
CA TRP A 20 -9.19 3.68 -9.04
C TRP A 20 -8.04 3.94 -10.02
N ALA A 21 -7.95 3.18 -11.12
CA ALA A 21 -6.95 3.43 -12.14
C ALA A 21 -7.07 4.86 -12.69
N ARG A 22 -8.31 5.31 -12.96
CA ARG A 22 -8.61 6.68 -13.39
C ARG A 22 -8.24 7.72 -12.34
N LEU A 23 -8.69 7.53 -11.08
CA LEU A 23 -8.43 8.46 -9.97
C LEU A 23 -6.94 8.64 -9.66
N LEU A 24 -6.17 7.56 -9.82
CA LEU A 24 -4.73 7.55 -9.52
C LEU A 24 -3.87 7.87 -10.75
N ASN A 25 -4.49 8.13 -11.91
CA ASN A 25 -3.80 8.30 -13.20
C ASN A 25 -2.86 7.14 -13.54
N LEU A 26 -3.36 5.91 -13.36
CA LEU A 26 -2.67 4.65 -13.63
C LEU A 26 -3.44 3.84 -14.67
N THR A 27 -2.77 2.83 -15.25
CA THR A 27 -3.47 1.82 -16.04
C THR A 27 -4.09 0.75 -15.13
N GLU A 28 -5.21 0.17 -15.53
CA GLU A 28 -5.79 -0.98 -14.80
C GLU A 28 -4.81 -2.15 -14.70
N ALA A 29 -3.99 -2.34 -15.73
CA ALA A 29 -2.93 -3.33 -15.74
C ALA A 29 -1.93 -3.11 -14.60
N ALA A 30 -1.57 -1.87 -14.26
CA ALA A 30 -0.66 -1.58 -13.15
C ALA A 30 -1.22 -2.06 -11.81
N LEU A 31 -2.52 -1.85 -11.56
CA LEU A 31 -3.20 -2.34 -10.36
C LEU A 31 -3.31 -3.89 -10.36
N SER A 32 -3.62 -4.48 -11.52
CA SER A 32 -3.62 -5.95 -11.67
C SER A 32 -2.26 -6.57 -11.40
N GLN A 33 -1.16 -5.93 -11.84
CA GLN A 33 0.19 -6.40 -11.55
C GLN A 33 0.55 -6.26 -10.07
N ALA A 34 0.11 -5.19 -9.40
CA ALA A 34 0.29 -5.04 -7.95
C ALA A 34 -0.44 -6.16 -7.19
N LYS A 35 -1.68 -6.46 -7.55
CA LYS A 35 -2.45 -7.59 -6.99
C LYS A 35 -1.75 -8.93 -7.22
N LYS A 36 -1.26 -9.18 -8.43
CA LYS A 36 -0.50 -10.40 -8.76
C LYS A 36 0.79 -10.53 -7.94
N ARG A 37 1.47 -9.41 -7.65
CA ARG A 37 2.67 -9.36 -6.80
C ARG A 37 2.35 -9.47 -5.30
N GLY A 38 1.08 -9.36 -4.91
CA GLY A 38 0.65 -9.40 -3.51
C GLY A 38 1.06 -8.17 -2.70
N ARG A 39 1.37 -7.05 -3.35
CA ARG A 39 1.70 -5.76 -2.69
C ARG A 39 1.53 -4.57 -3.62
N LEU A 40 1.22 -3.41 -3.05
CA LEU A 40 1.29 -2.13 -3.75
C LEU A 40 2.72 -1.59 -3.80
N SER A 41 3.00 -0.70 -4.75
CA SER A 41 4.20 0.15 -4.68
C SER A 41 3.99 1.27 -3.65
N PRO A 42 5.06 1.90 -3.13
CA PRO A 42 4.92 3.05 -2.24
C PRO A 42 4.08 4.18 -2.83
N THR A 43 4.25 4.47 -4.13
CA THR A 43 3.42 5.46 -4.84
C THR A 43 1.94 5.07 -4.85
N MET A 44 1.60 3.82 -5.18
CA MET A 44 0.20 3.36 -5.19
C MET A 44 -0.42 3.41 -3.79
N ALA A 45 0.31 2.94 -2.78
CA ALA A 45 -0.17 2.91 -1.40
C ALA A 45 -0.42 4.33 -0.86
N GLY A 46 0.53 5.25 -1.06
CA GLY A 46 0.38 6.65 -0.63
C GLY A 46 -0.79 7.36 -1.33
N SER A 47 -0.94 7.16 -2.65
CA SER A 47 -2.03 7.79 -3.40
C SER A 47 -3.41 7.24 -3.00
N ILE A 48 -3.54 5.92 -2.80
CA ILE A 48 -4.79 5.31 -2.29
C ILE A 48 -5.10 5.84 -0.89
N ALA A 49 -4.11 5.84 0.01
CA ALA A 49 -4.29 6.33 1.38
C ALA A 49 -4.77 7.78 1.41
N THR A 50 -4.19 8.64 0.57
CA THR A 50 -4.59 10.04 0.43
C THR A 50 -6.07 10.16 0.05
N GLN A 51 -6.53 9.36 -0.92
CA GLN A 51 -7.93 9.37 -1.38
C GLN A 51 -8.90 8.80 -0.34
N LEU A 52 -8.45 7.86 0.50
CA LEU A 52 -9.24 7.32 1.61
C LEU A 52 -9.20 8.19 2.88
N GLY A 53 -8.45 9.30 2.88
CA GLY A 53 -8.28 10.15 4.07
C GLY A 53 -7.40 9.52 5.16
N GLU A 54 -6.55 8.55 4.81
CA GLU A 54 -5.59 7.91 5.70
C GLU A 54 -4.21 8.57 5.61
N ASN A 55 -3.30 8.27 6.55
CA ASN A 55 -1.93 8.82 6.57
C ASN A 55 -1.08 8.27 5.41
N PRO A 56 -0.73 9.07 4.38
CA PRO A 56 -0.01 8.55 3.20
C PRO A 56 1.42 8.12 3.53
N THR A 57 2.11 8.85 4.42
CA THR A 57 3.49 8.56 4.82
C THR A 57 3.61 7.21 5.50
N GLN A 58 2.64 6.85 6.34
CA GLN A 58 2.58 5.54 6.98
C GLN A 58 2.43 4.42 5.95
N TRP A 59 1.53 4.58 4.97
CA TRP A 59 1.30 3.59 3.93
C TRP A 59 2.45 3.44 2.94
N ILE A 60 3.14 4.54 2.63
CA ILE A 60 4.40 4.52 1.87
C ILE A 60 5.45 3.69 2.60
N ALA A 61 5.61 3.88 3.92
CA ALA A 61 6.58 3.14 4.72
C ALA A 61 6.27 1.64 4.80
N ILE A 62 5.00 1.28 4.98
CA ILE A 62 4.54 -0.13 4.96
C ILE A 62 4.86 -0.76 3.60
N ALA A 63 4.51 -0.10 2.50
CA ALA A 63 4.76 -0.59 1.15
C ALA A 63 6.25 -0.80 0.84
N ALA A 64 7.11 0.11 1.33
CA ALA A 64 8.56 0.00 1.18
C ALA A 64 9.08 -1.25 1.89
N ILE A 65 8.68 -1.48 3.14
CA ILE A 65 9.13 -2.64 3.93
C ILE A 65 8.59 -3.97 3.38
N GLU A 66 7.37 -3.99 2.83
CA GLU A 66 6.83 -5.19 2.17
C GLU A 66 7.67 -5.64 0.97
N ALA A 67 8.31 -4.69 0.27
CA ALA A 67 9.17 -4.98 -0.87
C ALA A 67 10.54 -5.58 -0.49
N GLU A 68 10.99 -5.36 0.75
CA GLU A 68 12.30 -5.79 1.22
C GLU A 68 12.37 -7.32 1.44
N PRO A 69 13.53 -7.96 1.22
CA PRO A 69 13.74 -9.36 1.56
C PRO A 69 13.64 -9.62 3.08
N ASP A 70 13.32 -10.85 3.47
CA ASP A 70 13.31 -11.19 4.90
C ASP A 70 14.72 -11.07 5.50
N SER A 71 14.83 -10.29 6.56
CA SER A 71 16.09 -10.02 7.23
C SER A 71 15.85 -9.55 8.67
N PRO A 72 16.86 -9.66 9.56
CA PRO A 72 16.79 -9.06 10.89
C PRO A 72 16.53 -7.55 10.84
N ALA A 73 17.10 -6.85 9.86
CA ALA A 73 16.88 -5.42 9.63
C ALA A 73 15.40 -5.11 9.30
N LYS A 74 14.78 -5.88 8.38
CA LYS A 74 13.35 -5.78 8.09
C LYS A 74 12.49 -5.99 9.34
N LYS A 75 12.81 -7.02 10.15
CA LYS A 75 12.10 -7.30 11.42
C LYS A 75 12.24 -6.15 12.42
N ALA A 76 13.38 -5.46 12.46
CA ALA A 76 13.57 -4.26 13.27
C ALA A 76 12.69 -3.09 12.79
N LEU A 77 12.64 -2.83 11.47
CA LEU A 77 11.80 -1.78 10.89
C LEU A 77 10.30 -2.03 11.12
N VAL A 78 9.84 -3.27 10.93
CA VAL A 78 8.45 -3.67 11.23
C VAL A 78 8.09 -3.39 12.69
N ARG A 79 9.00 -3.68 13.62
CA ARG A 79 8.78 -3.38 15.05
C ARG A 79 8.69 -1.88 15.31
N ALA A 80 9.60 -1.09 14.73
CA ALA A 80 9.60 0.37 14.89
C ALA A 80 8.29 1.00 14.41
N LEU A 81 7.76 0.57 13.25
CA LEU A 81 6.49 1.07 12.71
C LEU A 81 5.27 0.77 13.60
N ASN A 82 5.22 -0.42 14.21
CA ASN A 82 4.11 -0.78 15.09
C ASN A 82 4.12 0.02 16.40
N ILE A 83 5.31 0.40 16.89
CA ILE A 83 5.48 1.21 18.10
C ILE A 83 5.15 2.68 17.83
N ALA A 84 5.54 3.18 16.66
CA ALA A 84 5.42 4.60 16.35
C ALA A 84 3.98 5.13 16.27
N LYS A 85 2.96 4.25 16.13
CA LYS A 85 1.53 4.60 15.90
C LYS A 85 1.38 5.98 15.23
N LEU A 86 2.00 6.12 14.06
CA LEU A 86 1.85 7.27 13.16
C LEU A 86 0.42 7.36 12.62
#